data_AF-A0A9E8MW89-F1
#
_entry.id   AF-A0A9E8MW89-F1
#
_cell.length_a   1.000
_cell.length_b   1.000
_cell.length_c   1.000
_cell.angle_alpha   90.00
_cell.angle_beta   90.00
_cell.angle_gamma   90.00
#
_symmetry.space_group_name_H-M   'P 1'
#
loop_
_entity.id
_entity.type
_entity.pdbx_description
1 polymer ?
#
loop_
_entity_poly.entity_id
_entity_poly.type
_entity_poly.pdbx_seq_one_letter_code
_entity_poly.pdbx_strand_id
1 'polypeptide(L)'
;MKIGSSGIQNVQEGIILDIFDAKNQKTRVIADYAIIYSETDLVDLQGNVVVASFAQDSLFAEQLYFDQNKQWLFTNLPVTYKSKDYLTKGSGFDSDRDFKKAEVLEVSGLFAVEEE
;
A
#
# COMPACT_ATOMS: atom_id res chain seq x y z
N MET A 1 1.63 30.05 -2.32
CA MET A 1 0.39 30.00 -3.13
C MET A 1 -0.52 28.97 -2.49
N LYS A 2 -1.58 29.40 -1.80
CA LYS A 2 -2.60 28.50 -1.24
C LYS A 2 -3.58 28.18 -2.36
N ILE A 3 -3.75 26.91 -2.67
CA ILE A 3 -4.86 26.39 -3.45
C ILE A 3 -5.29 25.10 -2.76
N GLY A 4 -6.41 25.19 -2.04
CA GLY A 4 -7.16 24.02 -1.62
C GLY A 4 -7.97 23.52 -2.80
N SER A 5 -7.81 22.23 -3.09
CA SER A 5 -8.78 21.44 -3.84
C SER A 5 -8.40 19.98 -3.65
N SER A 6 -9.11 19.28 -2.77
CA SER A 6 -9.10 17.82 -2.73
C SER A 6 -9.54 17.35 -4.12
N GLY A 7 -8.59 16.97 -4.96
CA GLY A 7 -8.85 16.47 -6.31
C GLY A 7 -9.15 14.99 -6.23
N ILE A 8 -10.36 14.58 -6.66
CA ILE A 8 -10.63 13.18 -6.97
C ILE A 8 -10.11 12.98 -8.39
N GLN A 9 -9.01 12.24 -8.54
CA GLN A 9 -8.51 11.87 -9.86
C GLN A 9 -9.16 10.54 -10.27
N ASN A 10 -10.34 10.63 -10.88
CA ASN A 10 -11.00 9.49 -11.52
C ASN A 10 -10.31 9.22 -12.86
N VAL A 11 -9.36 8.27 -12.87
CA VAL A 11 -8.75 7.75 -14.10
C VAL A 11 -9.50 6.49 -14.50
N GLN A 12 -10.05 6.47 -15.71
CA GLN A 12 -10.76 5.31 -16.29
C GLN A 12 -9.83 4.08 -16.49
N GLU A 13 -8.54 4.20 -16.18
CA GLU A 13 -7.49 3.19 -16.37
C GLU A 13 -6.80 2.74 -15.06
N GLY A 14 -7.32 3.13 -13.89
CA GLY A 14 -6.66 2.87 -12.61
C GLY A 14 -5.52 3.86 -12.31
N ILE A 15 -5.00 3.80 -11.08
CA ILE A 15 -3.86 4.60 -10.61
C ILE A 15 -2.64 3.70 -10.48
N ILE A 16 -1.49 4.19 -10.91
CA ILE A 16 -0.16 3.63 -10.60
C ILE A 16 0.61 4.67 -9.79
N LEU A 17 1.02 4.32 -8.59
CA LEU A 17 1.90 5.11 -7.74
C LEU A 17 3.25 4.37 -7.59
N ASP A 18 4.32 4.97 -8.12
CA ASP A 18 5.68 4.48 -7.93
C ASP A 18 6.35 5.27 -6.80
N ILE A 19 6.74 4.57 -5.73
CA ILE A 19 7.44 5.13 -4.57
C ILE A 19 8.90 4.66 -4.62
N PHE A 20 9.84 5.61 -4.53
CA PHE A 20 11.27 5.32 -4.61
C PHE A 20 11.97 5.58 -3.27
N ASP A 21 12.81 4.64 -2.86
CA ASP A 21 13.70 4.81 -1.71
C ASP A 21 14.94 5.67 -2.03
N ALA A 22 15.79 5.94 -1.04
CA ALA A 22 17.02 6.72 -1.24
C ALA A 22 18.05 6.04 -2.16
N LYS A 23 17.91 4.73 -2.42
CA LYS A 23 18.73 3.93 -3.32
C LYS A 23 18.07 3.73 -4.69
N ASN A 24 16.97 4.45 -4.97
CA ASN A 24 16.18 4.32 -6.19
C ASN A 24 15.53 2.94 -6.37
N GLN A 25 15.31 2.21 -5.27
CA GLN A 25 14.53 0.98 -5.24
C GLN A 25 13.04 1.33 -5.27
N LYS A 26 12.26 0.61 -6.09
CA LYS A 26 10.88 0.95 -6.40
C LYS A 26 9.89 0.03 -5.66
N THR A 27 8.95 0.63 -4.95
CA THR A 27 7.68 0.02 -4.54
C THR A 27 6.58 0.56 -5.44
N ARG A 28 5.81 -0.33 -6.08
CA ARG A 28 4.70 0.05 -6.96
C ARG A 28 3.36 -0.26 -6.29
N VAL A 29 2.46 0.71 -6.28
CA VAL A 29 1.07 0.53 -5.87
C VAL A 29 0.16 0.73 -7.06
N ILE A 30 -0.79 -0.19 -7.24
CA ILE A 30 -1.84 -0.14 -8.25
C ILE A 30 -3.18 -0.12 -7.51
N ALA A 31 -4.12 0.71 -7.95
CA ALA A 31 -5.48 0.81 -7.40
C ALA A 31 -6.47 1.28 -8.48
N ASP A 32 -7.77 1.19 -8.23
CA ASP A 32 -8.79 1.69 -9.18
C ASP A 32 -8.84 3.22 -9.21
N TYR A 33 -8.71 3.88 -8.06
CA TYR A 33 -8.60 5.34 -7.98
C TYR A 33 -7.87 5.81 -6.72
N ALA A 34 -7.58 7.10 -6.65
CA ALA A 34 -6.92 7.72 -5.50
C ALA A 34 -7.58 9.07 -5.13
N ILE A 35 -7.64 9.35 -3.84
CA ILE A 35 -8.02 10.65 -3.27
C ILE A 35 -6.80 11.24 -2.60
N ILE A 36 -6.43 12.47 -3.00
CA ILE A 36 -5.27 13.17 -2.44
C ILE A 36 -5.75 14.25 -1.47
N TYR A 37 -5.35 14.11 -0.21
CA TYR A 37 -5.59 15.09 0.85
C TYR A 37 -4.38 16.00 1.01
N SER A 38 -4.37 17.12 0.28
CA SER A 38 -3.25 18.08 0.26
C SER A 38 -2.93 18.73 1.60
N GLU A 39 -3.87 18.75 2.56
CA GLU A 39 -3.66 19.38 3.87
C GLU A 39 -2.90 18.47 4.85
N THR A 40 -3.00 17.16 4.65
CA THR A 40 -2.41 16.14 5.53
C THR A 40 -1.31 15.33 4.84
N ASP A 41 -1.06 15.60 3.55
CA ASP A 41 -0.20 14.84 2.66
C ASP A 41 -0.53 13.33 2.61
N LEU A 42 -1.81 13.00 2.79
CA LEU A 42 -2.32 11.63 2.69
C LEU A 42 -2.79 11.34 1.26
N VAL A 43 -2.46 10.15 0.77
CA VAL A 43 -3.08 9.56 -0.43
C VAL A 43 -3.91 8.37 0.02
N ASP A 44 -5.19 8.37 -0.30
CA ASP A 44 -6.10 7.24 -0.08
C ASP A 44 -6.29 6.51 -1.40
N LEU A 45 -5.75 5.29 -1.49
CA LEU A 45 -5.81 4.41 -2.66
C LEU A 45 -6.95 3.41 -2.45
N GLN A 46 -7.85 3.33 -3.42
CA GLN A 46 -9.14 2.66 -3.27
C GLN A 46 -9.41 1.68 -4.42
N GLY A 47 -9.95 0.51 -4.07
CA GLY A 47 -10.38 -0.54 -4.98
C GLY A 47 -9.20 -1.35 -5.54
N ASN A 48 -9.29 -2.68 -5.41
CA ASN A 48 -8.33 -3.64 -5.98
C ASN A 48 -6.85 -3.25 -5.78
N VAL A 49 -6.51 -2.81 -4.57
CA VAL A 49 -5.16 -2.31 -4.27
C VAL A 49 -4.17 -3.45 -4.26
N VAL A 50 -3.12 -3.31 -5.08
CA VAL A 50 -1.98 -4.22 -5.14
C VAL A 50 -0.70 -3.44 -4.94
N VAL A 51 0.10 -3.82 -3.94
CA VAL A 51 1.45 -3.31 -3.75
C VAL A 51 2.46 -4.38 -4.13
N ALA A 52 3.51 -4.01 -4.85
CA ALA A 52 4.67 -4.84 -5.10
C ALA A 52 5.93 -4.09 -4.64
N SER A 53 6.61 -4.63 -3.61
CA SER A 53 7.83 -4.04 -3.07
C SER A 53 9.06 -4.45 -3.89
N PHE A 54 10.17 -3.72 -3.74
CA PHE A 54 11.45 -4.12 -4.33
C PHE A 54 11.93 -5.50 -3.84
N ALA A 55 11.56 -5.88 -2.61
CA ALA A 55 11.91 -7.17 -2.02
C ALA A 55 11.04 -8.33 -2.55
N GLN A 56 10.18 -8.09 -3.53
CA GLN A 56 9.22 -9.04 -4.10
C GLN A 56 8.07 -9.44 -3.16
N ASP A 57 7.89 -8.71 -2.06
CA ASP A 57 6.69 -8.84 -1.23
C ASP A 57 5.49 -8.21 -1.95
N SER A 58 4.29 -8.72 -1.68
CA SER A 58 3.04 -8.22 -2.22
C SER A 58 1.98 -7.99 -1.16
N LEU A 59 1.24 -6.89 -1.24
CA LEU A 59 0.05 -6.62 -0.43
C LEU A 59 -1.18 -6.56 -1.33
N PHE A 60 -2.26 -7.22 -0.92
CA PHE A 60 -3.57 -7.16 -1.54
C PHE A 60 -4.57 -6.60 -0.53
N ALA A 61 -5.27 -5.53 -0.90
CA ALA A 61 -6.22 -4.84 -0.03
C ALA A 61 -7.33 -4.15 -0.86
N GLU A 62 -8.44 -3.79 -0.22
CA GLU A 62 -9.47 -2.92 -0.86
C GLU A 62 -9.16 -1.43 -0.70
N GLN A 63 -8.35 -1.07 0.31
CA GLN A 63 -7.95 0.30 0.59
C GLN A 63 -6.53 0.32 1.16
N LEU A 64 -5.75 1.34 0.80
CA LEU A 64 -4.47 1.62 1.42
C LEU A 64 -4.23 3.13 1.50
N TYR A 65 -3.86 3.62 2.69
CA TYR A 65 -3.39 4.98 2.85
C TYR A 65 -1.87 5.05 2.72
N PHE A 66 -1.38 6.09 2.06
CA PHE A 66 0.02 6.49 2.08
C PHE A 66 0.15 7.86 2.76
N ASP A 67 0.75 7.89 3.94
CA ASP A 67 1.19 9.11 4.62
C ASP A 67 2.56 9.51 4.07
N GLN A 68 2.57 10.51 3.17
CA GLN A 68 3.79 10.96 2.52
C GLN A 68 4.75 11.65 3.49
N ASN A 69 4.26 12.27 4.57
CA ASN A 69 5.14 12.92 5.55
C ASN A 69 5.88 11.87 6.39
N LYS A 70 5.18 10.81 6.81
CA LYS A 70 5.76 9.71 7.58
C LYS A 70 6.42 8.64 6.72
N GLN A 71 6.21 8.68 5.40
CA GLN A 71 6.61 7.62 4.47
C GLN A 71 6.06 6.25 4.91
N TRP A 72 4.78 6.23 5.29
CA TRP A 72 4.10 5.09 5.93
C TRP A 72 2.86 4.65 5.15
N LEU A 73 2.69 3.35 4.97
CA LEU A 73 1.56 2.71 4.30
C LEU A 73 0.73 1.96 5.34
N PHE A 74 -0.59 2.19 5.36
CA PHE A 74 -1.44 1.55 6.37
C PHE A 74 -2.89 1.36 5.92
N THR A 75 -3.56 0.38 6.53
CA THR A 75 -5.00 0.18 6.41
C THR A 75 -5.53 -0.57 7.64
N ASN A 76 -6.77 -0.29 8.01
CA ASN A 76 -7.52 -1.04 9.04
C ASN A 76 -8.57 -1.96 8.40
N LEU A 77 -8.44 -2.23 7.10
CA LEU A 77 -9.29 -3.16 6.37
C LEU A 77 -8.59 -4.51 6.18
N PRO A 78 -9.34 -5.57 5.84
CA PRO A 78 -8.76 -6.87 5.56
C PRO A 78 -7.69 -6.83 4.48
N VAL A 79 -6.62 -7.59 4.71
CA VAL A 79 -5.47 -7.70 3.81
C VAL A 79 -5.06 -9.15 3.58
N THR A 80 -4.40 -9.38 2.45
CA THR A 80 -3.51 -10.53 2.26
C THR A 80 -2.12 -10.01 1.97
N TYR A 81 -1.15 -10.39 2.80
CA TYR A 81 0.25 -10.04 2.64
C TYR A 81 1.05 -11.30 2.25
N LYS A 82 1.72 -11.25 1.11
CA LYS A 82 2.62 -12.30 0.63
C LYS A 82 4.06 -11.82 0.80
N SER A 83 4.78 -12.45 1.70
CA SER A 83 6.23 -12.36 1.81
C SER A 83 6.88 -13.54 1.07
N LYS A 84 8.22 -13.61 1.08
CA LYS A 84 8.96 -14.74 0.52
C LYS A 84 8.44 -16.10 1.01
N ASP A 85 8.34 -16.28 2.33
CA ASP A 85 8.10 -17.59 2.93
C ASP A 85 6.65 -17.80 3.37
N TYR A 86 5.85 -16.74 3.44
CA TYR A 86 4.51 -16.79 4.01
C TYR A 86 3.48 -15.94 3.27
N LEU A 87 2.26 -16.48 3.20
CA LEU A 87 1.03 -15.74 2.92
C LEU A 87 0.27 -15.54 4.24
N THR A 88 0.11 -14.29 4.64
CA THR A 88 -0.52 -13.88 5.90
C THR A 88 -1.81 -13.13 5.61
N LYS A 89 -2.90 -13.46 6.29
CA LYS A 89 -4.18 -12.75 6.23
C LYS A 89 -4.48 -12.10 7.57
N GLY A 90 -5.08 -10.92 7.55
CA GLY A 90 -5.46 -10.17 8.76
C GLY A 90 -6.42 -9.03 8.49
N SER A 91 -6.80 -8.29 9.53
CA SER A 91 -7.77 -7.18 9.48
C SER A 91 -7.11 -5.80 9.50
N GLY A 92 -5.83 -5.72 9.18
CA GLY A 92 -5.12 -4.47 9.00
C GLY A 92 -3.68 -4.71 8.58
N PHE A 93 -3.01 -3.62 8.19
CA PHE A 93 -1.61 -3.65 7.78
C PHE A 93 -0.95 -2.31 8.08
N ASP A 94 0.30 -2.37 8.50
CA ASP A 94 1.16 -1.22 8.74
C ASP A 94 2.54 -1.49 8.17
N SER A 95 3.14 -0.49 7.51
CA SER A 95 4.51 -0.59 7.02
C SER A 95 5.15 0.75 6.70
N ASP A 96 6.48 0.77 6.72
CA ASP A 96 7.21 1.81 5.99
C ASP A 96 7.08 1.60 4.48
N ARG A 97 7.34 2.65 3.68
CA ARG A 97 7.21 2.57 2.21
C ARG A 97 8.04 1.46 1.54
N ASP A 98 9.07 0.98 2.24
CA ASP A 98 10.02 -0.02 1.75
C ASP A 98 9.64 -1.45 2.18
N PHE A 99 8.57 -1.64 2.96
CA PHE A 99 8.12 -2.94 3.49
C PHE A 99 9.09 -3.61 4.49
N LYS A 100 10.07 -2.87 5.02
CA LYS A 100 11.04 -3.38 6.00
C LYS A 100 10.44 -3.51 7.39
N LYS A 101 9.32 -2.83 7.65
CA LYS A 101 8.56 -2.88 8.91
C LYS A 101 7.12 -3.36 8.69
N ALA A 102 6.91 -4.21 7.69
CA ALA A 102 5.59 -4.75 7.39
C ALA A 102 5.04 -5.59 8.56
N GLU A 103 3.85 -5.24 9.00
CA GLU A 103 3.09 -5.93 10.04
C GLU A 103 1.65 -6.12 9.56
N VAL A 104 1.15 -7.35 9.68
CA VAL A 104 -0.28 -7.65 9.48
C VAL A 104 -0.96 -7.65 10.85
N LEU A 105 -1.98 -6.82 10.99
CA LEU A 105 -2.75 -6.69 12.23
C LEU A 105 -3.87 -7.73 12.28
N GLU A 106 -4.21 -8.18 13.49
CA GLU A 106 -5.31 -9.14 13.72
C GLU A 106 -5.23 -10.36 12.79
N VAL A 107 -4.07 -11.04 12.82
CA VAL A 107 -3.79 -12.19 11.95
C VAL A 107 -4.87 -13.26 12.09
N SER A 108 -5.50 -13.60 10.97
CA SER A 108 -6.56 -14.61 10.85
C SER A 108 -6.12 -15.86 10.08
N GLY A 109 -4.97 -15.81 9.41
CA GLY A 109 -4.38 -16.96 8.75
C GLY A 109 -2.91 -16.74 8.40
N LEU A 110 -2.12 -17.81 8.50
CA LEU A 110 -0.71 -17.83 8.14
C LEU A 110 -0.42 -19.14 7.44
N PHE A 111 0.06 -19.05 6.19
CA PHE A 111 0.31 -20.20 5.33
C PHE A 111 1.74 -20.12 4.82
N ALA A 112 2.51 -21.20 4.96
CA ALA A 112 3.83 -21.27 4.36
C ALA A 112 3.68 -21.31 2.83
N VAL A 113 4.55 -20.57 2.13
CA VAL A 113 4.71 -20.65 0.69
C VAL A 113 5.76 -21.72 0.43
N GLU A 114 5.34 -22.86 -0.12
CA GLU A 114 6.28 -23.88 -0.58
C GLU A 114 6.87 -23.43 -1.93
N GLU A 115 8.19 -23.46 -2.06
CA GLU A 115 8.87 -23.33 -3.35
C GLU A 115 8.71 -24.67 -4.09
N GLU A 116 8.17 -24.65 -5.32
CA GLU A 116 8.14 -25.82 -6.23
C GLU A 116 9.54 -26.19 -6.74
#